data_AF-A0AAV6ACA5-F1
#
_entry.id   AF-A0AAV6ACA5-F1
#
_cell.length_a   1.000
_cell.length_b   1.000
_cell.length_c   1.000
_cell.angle_alpha   90.00
_cell.angle_beta   90.00
_cell.angle_gamma   90.00
#
_symmetry.space_group_name_H-M   'P 1'
#
loop_
_entity.id
_entity.type
_entity.pdbx_description
1 polymer ?
#
loop_
_entity_poly.entity_id
_entity_poly.type
_entity_poly.pdbx_seq_one_letter_code
_entity_poly.pdbx_strand_id
1 'polypeptide(L)'
;TFLQTYTFFGKQNERGQYVLKMLREKYGVKEPGDVIAPVGTANAYDGLHLVAMAIDQAGSTEGPKVRDALENLKGEYKGLIKTYKRPFTAEQHDALTDDDYVMVVWKGGKIVPISMK
;
A
#
# COMPACT_ATOMS: atom_id res chain seq x y z
N THR A 1 -2.71 19.54 10.29
CA THR A 1 -2.31 18.12 10.26
C THR A 1 -3.38 17.36 9.51
N PHE A 2 -3.10 16.16 9.00
CA PHE A 2 -4.08 15.33 8.29
C PHE A 2 -3.66 13.85 8.32
N LEU A 3 -4.55 12.95 7.90
CA LEU A 3 -4.31 11.51 7.89
C LEU A 3 -3.82 11.03 6.52
N GLN A 4 -2.94 10.02 6.55
CA GLN A 4 -2.49 9.28 5.37
C GLN A 4 -2.33 7.80 5.73
N THR A 5 -2.48 6.90 4.77
CA THR A 5 -2.30 5.45 5.00
C THR A 5 -0.85 5.00 4.85
N TYR A 6 0.05 5.89 4.40
CA TYR A 6 1.44 5.54 4.20
C TYR A 6 2.39 6.75 4.17
N THR A 7 3.61 6.55 4.62
CA THR A 7 4.73 7.49 4.47
C THR A 7 6.03 6.73 4.19
N PHE A 8 6.82 7.26 3.24
CA PHE A 8 8.16 6.76 2.97
C PHE A 8 9.22 7.34 3.93
N PHE A 9 8.83 8.26 4.81
CA PHE A 9 9.70 8.75 5.88
C PHE A 9 9.85 7.68 6.98
N GLY A 10 11.01 7.66 7.63
CA GLY A 10 11.27 6.74 8.74
C GLY A 10 11.72 5.35 8.30
N LYS A 11 11.73 4.41 9.25
CA LYS A 11 12.18 3.03 9.01
C LYS A 11 11.18 2.31 8.11
N GLN A 12 11.65 1.87 6.95
CA GLN A 12 10.84 1.14 5.98
C GLN A 12 11.01 -0.38 6.15
N ASN A 13 9.95 -1.14 5.89
CA ASN A 13 10.04 -2.59 5.73
C ASN A 13 10.80 -2.96 4.43
N GLU A 14 11.10 -4.25 4.21
CA GLU A 14 11.85 -4.71 3.02
C GLU A 14 11.22 -4.24 1.71
N ARG A 15 9.88 -4.24 1.63
CA ARG A 15 9.13 -3.80 0.45
C ARG A 15 9.24 -2.29 0.23
N GLY A 16 9.15 -1.49 1.29
CA GLY A 16 9.32 -0.04 1.24
C GLY A 16 10.73 0.35 0.83
N GLN A 17 11.75 -0.37 1.32
CA GLN A 17 13.13 -0.20 0.89
C GLN A 17 13.32 -0.53 -0.59
N TYR A 18 12.73 -1.64 -1.04
CA TYR A 18 12.75 -2.03 -2.45
C TYR A 18 12.06 -1.00 -3.35
N VAL A 19 10.84 -0.58 -3.01
CA VAL A 19 10.08 0.41 -3.79
C VAL A 19 10.82 1.75 -3.82
N LEU A 20 11.36 2.21 -2.69
CA LEU A 20 12.21 3.41 -2.69
C LEU A 20 13.40 3.26 -3.61
N LYS A 21 14.14 2.15 -3.53
CA LYS A 21 15.27 1.88 -4.45
C LYS A 21 14.83 1.99 -5.91
N MET A 22 13.74 1.33 -6.29
CA MET A 22 13.22 1.37 -7.67
C MET A 22 12.80 2.77 -8.09
N LEU A 23 12.19 3.55 -7.17
CA LEU A 23 11.81 4.94 -7.43
C LEU A 23 13.04 5.83 -7.66
N ARG A 24 14.12 5.63 -6.90
CA ARG A 24 15.40 6.34 -7.11
C ARG A 24 15.98 6.01 -8.48
N GLU A 25 16.04 4.73 -8.83
CA GLU A 25 16.65 4.24 -10.06
C GLU A 25 15.87 4.65 -11.33
N LYS A 26 14.53 4.60 -11.29
CA LYS A 26 13.70 4.83 -12.48
C LYS A 26 13.20 6.27 -12.63
N TYR A 27 12.99 6.98 -11.54
CA TYR A 27 12.31 8.27 -11.54
C TYR A 27 13.12 9.39 -10.87
N GLY A 28 14.37 9.12 -10.46
CA GLY A 28 15.26 10.14 -9.92
C GLY A 28 14.83 10.70 -8.56
N VAL A 29 13.96 9.99 -7.84
CA VAL A 29 13.63 10.30 -6.43
C VAL A 29 14.94 10.29 -5.63
N LYS A 30 15.22 11.33 -4.84
CA LYS A 30 16.46 11.39 -4.04
C LYS A 30 16.17 11.04 -2.59
N GLU A 31 15.10 11.61 -2.06
CA GLU A 31 14.66 11.42 -0.68
C GLU A 31 13.15 11.09 -0.59
N PRO A 32 12.67 10.58 0.56
CA PRO A 32 11.25 10.23 0.72
C PRO A 32 10.27 11.37 0.40
N GLY A 33 10.68 12.62 0.65
CA GLY A 33 9.87 13.80 0.36
C GLY A 33 9.66 14.07 -1.14
N ASP A 34 10.48 13.48 -2.01
CA ASP A 34 10.36 13.64 -3.47
C ASP A 34 9.36 12.64 -4.07
N VAL A 35 8.88 11.65 -3.30
CA VAL A 35 7.90 10.69 -3.79
C VAL A 35 6.56 11.39 -3.99
N ILE A 36 6.20 11.60 -5.25
CA ILE A 36 4.92 12.19 -5.63
C ILE A 36 3.79 11.25 -5.19
N ALA A 37 2.79 11.80 -4.49
CA ALA A 37 1.61 11.07 -4.01
C ALA A 37 1.98 9.74 -3.30
N PRO A 38 2.66 9.79 -2.14
CA PRO A 38 3.17 8.58 -1.47
C PRO A 38 2.03 7.60 -1.10
N VAL A 39 0.87 8.15 -0.71
CA VAL A 39 -0.35 7.38 -0.43
C VAL A 39 -0.85 6.66 -1.69
N GLY A 40 -0.92 7.37 -2.82
CA GLY A 40 -1.36 6.77 -4.08
C GLY A 40 -0.39 5.68 -4.55
N THR A 41 0.92 5.93 -4.44
CA THR A 41 1.97 4.95 -4.77
C THR A 41 1.81 3.67 -3.96
N ALA A 42 1.64 3.79 -2.64
CA ALA A 42 1.55 2.62 -1.77
C ALA A 42 0.24 1.82 -1.99
N ASN A 43 -0.90 2.50 -2.05
CA ASN A 43 -2.18 1.84 -2.30
C ASN A 43 -2.22 1.18 -3.68
N ALA A 44 -1.70 1.84 -4.72
CA ALA A 44 -1.64 1.24 -6.05
C ALA A 44 -0.72 0.02 -6.09
N TYR A 45 0.44 0.09 -5.44
CA TYR A 45 1.38 -1.01 -5.37
C TYR A 45 0.76 -2.22 -4.66
N ASP A 46 0.20 -2.03 -3.47
CA ASP A 46 -0.40 -3.13 -2.70
C ASP A 46 -1.67 -3.67 -3.34
N GLY A 47 -2.57 -2.79 -3.78
CA GLY A 47 -3.82 -3.17 -4.46
C GLY A 47 -3.58 -3.98 -5.72
N LEU A 48 -2.60 -3.61 -6.55
CA LEU A 48 -2.27 -4.36 -7.77
C LEU A 48 -1.77 -5.78 -7.45
N HIS A 49 -0.96 -5.95 -6.40
CA HIS A 49 -0.49 -7.28 -6.00
C HIS A 49 -1.62 -8.14 -5.44
N LEU A 50 -2.54 -7.56 -4.66
CA LEU A 50 -3.73 -8.28 -4.18
C LEU A 50 -4.61 -8.75 -5.34
N VAL A 51 -4.84 -7.89 -6.34
CA VAL A 51 -5.56 -8.26 -7.57
C VAL A 51 -4.82 -9.35 -8.35
N ALA A 52 -3.50 -9.25 -8.49
CA ALA A 52 -2.70 -10.28 -9.16
C ALA A 52 -2.83 -11.65 -8.47
N MET A 53 -2.72 -11.69 -7.13
CA MET A 53 -2.94 -12.91 -6.36
C MET A 53 -4.35 -13.48 -6.53
N ALA A 54 -5.37 -12.63 -6.61
CA ALA A 54 -6.74 -13.07 -6.84
C ALA A 54 -6.95 -13.64 -8.26
N ILE A 55 -6.32 -13.04 -9.28
CA ILE A 55 -6.32 -13.56 -10.65
C ILE A 55 -5.66 -14.94 -10.68
N ASP A 56 -4.48 -15.08 -10.07
CA ASP A 56 -3.75 -16.35 -9.99
C ASP A 56 -4.60 -17.42 -9.28
N GLN A 57 -5.25 -17.06 -8.17
CA GLN A 57 -6.15 -17.95 -7.43
C GLN A 57 -7.39 -18.35 -8.24
N ALA A 58 -7.98 -17.40 -8.98
CA ALA A 58 -9.17 -17.64 -9.78
C ALA A 58 -8.88 -18.45 -11.05
N GLY A 59 -7.63 -18.45 -11.53
CA GLY A 59 -7.28 -18.98 -12.84
C GLY A 59 -8.01 -18.26 -13.99
N SER A 60 -8.39 -17.01 -13.78
CA SER A 60 -9.26 -16.25 -14.70
C SER A 60 -9.12 -14.75 -14.47
N THR A 61 -9.41 -13.97 -15.50
CA THR A 61 -9.53 -12.50 -15.45
C THR A 61 -10.99 -12.03 -15.55
N GLU A 62 -11.96 -12.94 -15.49
CA GLU A 62 -13.38 -12.58 -15.47
C GLU A 62 -13.72 -11.89 -14.14
N GLY A 63 -14.31 -10.69 -14.22
CA GLY A 63 -14.59 -9.84 -13.07
C GLY A 63 -15.26 -10.55 -11.88
N PRO A 64 -16.37 -11.31 -12.08
CA PRO A 64 -17.00 -12.05 -10.99
C PRO A 64 -16.07 -13.06 -10.31
N LYS A 65 -15.27 -13.81 -11.08
CA LYS A 65 -14.33 -14.80 -10.51
C LYS A 65 -13.20 -14.14 -9.73
N VAL A 66 -12.68 -13.01 -10.22
CA VAL A 66 -11.63 -12.24 -9.52
C VAL A 66 -12.18 -11.63 -8.23
N ARG A 67 -13.41 -11.09 -8.25
CA ARG A 67 -14.07 -10.60 -7.04
C ARG A 67 -14.25 -11.71 -6.01
N ASP A 68 -14.83 -12.84 -6.40
CA ASP A 68 -15.06 -13.96 -5.49
C ASP A 68 -13.72 -14.49 -4.91
N ALA A 69 -12.64 -14.43 -5.70
CA ALA A 69 -11.29 -14.76 -5.25
C ALA A 69 -10.70 -13.70 -4.30
N LEU A 70 -10.94 -12.40 -4.51
CA LEU A 70 -10.52 -11.33 -3.58
C LEU A 70 -11.21 -11.47 -2.22
N GLU A 71 -12.53 -11.72 -2.20
CA GLU A 71 -13.33 -11.92 -0.98
C GLU A 71 -12.94 -13.20 -0.21
N ASN A 72 -12.27 -14.14 -0.89
CA ASN A 72 -11.81 -15.42 -0.34
C ASN A 72 -10.31 -15.64 -0.57
N LEU A 73 -9.52 -14.55 -0.58
CA LEU A 73 -8.11 -14.62 -0.95
C LEU A 73 -7.34 -15.50 0.03
N LYS A 74 -6.67 -16.53 -0.48
CA LYS A 74 -5.86 -17.45 0.29
C LYS A 74 -4.41 -16.95 0.35
N GLY A 75 -3.81 -17.08 1.52
CA GLY A 75 -2.44 -16.66 1.76
C GLY A 75 -2.34 -15.26 2.38
N GLU A 76 -1.10 -14.84 2.56
CA GLU A 76 -0.74 -13.56 3.19
C GLU A 76 0.04 -12.72 2.19
N TYR A 77 -0.27 -11.43 2.11
CA TYR A 77 0.50 -10.46 1.33
C TYR A 77 1.14 -9.42 2.25
N LYS A 78 2.48 -9.46 2.35
CA LYS A 78 3.27 -8.50 3.13
C LYS A 78 3.48 -7.21 2.32
N GLY A 79 2.50 -6.30 2.34
CA GLY A 79 2.49 -5.07 1.57
C GLY A 79 3.41 -3.97 2.09
N LEU A 80 3.33 -2.81 1.45
CA LEU A 80 3.90 -1.56 1.93
C LEU A 80 3.16 -1.08 3.18
N ILE A 81 1.84 -0.99 3.10
CA ILE A 81 0.99 -0.39 4.15
C ILE A 81 0.93 -1.33 5.36
N LYS A 82 0.61 -2.61 5.13
CA LYS A 82 0.47 -3.62 6.17
C LYS A 82 0.70 -5.03 5.63
N THR A 83 0.66 -5.99 6.55
CA THR A 83 0.48 -7.40 6.18
C THR A 83 -1.00 -7.70 6.03
N TYR A 84 -1.43 -8.03 4.82
CA TYR A 84 -2.81 -8.35 4.48
C TYR A 84 -3.07 -9.84 4.67
N LYS A 85 -4.02 -10.17 5.55
CA LYS A 85 -4.53 -11.52 5.79
C LYS A 85 -6.04 -11.49 5.63
N ARG A 86 -6.56 -12.12 4.57
CA ARG A 86 -7.97 -12.03 4.17
C ARG A 86 -8.45 -10.57 4.11
N PRO A 87 -7.91 -9.76 3.17
CA PRO A 87 -8.14 -8.32 3.13
C PRO A 87 -9.58 -7.92 2.84
N PHE A 88 -10.37 -8.80 2.24
CA PHE A 88 -11.76 -8.54 1.85
C PHE A 88 -12.66 -9.70 2.27
N THR A 89 -13.94 -9.41 2.50
CA THR A 89 -15.05 -10.39 2.60
C THR A 89 -16.22 -9.87 1.77
N ALA A 90 -17.25 -10.66 1.52
CA ALA A 90 -18.43 -10.21 0.78
C ALA A 90 -19.14 -8.99 1.41
N GLU A 91 -18.95 -8.77 2.72
CA GLU A 91 -19.52 -7.67 3.49
C GLU A 91 -18.51 -6.54 3.76
N GLN A 92 -17.21 -6.75 3.55
CA GLN A 92 -16.15 -5.79 3.83
C GLN A 92 -15.17 -5.67 2.65
N HIS A 93 -15.31 -4.60 1.88
CA HIS A 93 -14.50 -4.31 0.69
C HIS A 93 -13.44 -3.23 0.93
N ASP A 94 -13.29 -2.75 2.17
CA ASP A 94 -12.16 -1.91 2.59
C ASP A 94 -11.19 -2.73 3.44
N ALA A 95 -9.97 -2.91 2.94
CA ALA A 95 -8.91 -3.66 3.62
C ALA A 95 -8.15 -2.82 4.66
N LEU A 96 -8.37 -1.51 4.68
CA LEU A 96 -7.73 -0.59 5.60
C LEU A 96 -8.66 -0.28 6.77
N THR A 97 -8.06 -0.18 7.96
CA THR A 97 -8.76 0.24 9.17
C THR A 97 -8.13 1.52 9.72
N ASP A 98 -8.71 2.07 10.78
CA ASP A 98 -8.17 3.21 11.51
C ASP A 98 -6.72 2.99 11.96
N ASP A 99 -6.35 1.75 12.29
CA ASP A 99 -4.98 1.36 12.64
C ASP A 99 -3.96 1.56 11.51
N ASP A 100 -4.38 1.66 10.25
CA ASP A 100 -3.47 1.82 9.11
C ASP A 100 -3.13 3.28 8.81
N TYR A 101 -3.81 4.22 9.48
CA TYR A 101 -3.54 5.64 9.29
C TYR A 101 -2.37 6.13 10.16
N VAL A 102 -1.66 7.11 9.62
CA VAL A 102 -0.64 7.91 10.28
C VAL A 102 -1.00 9.39 10.19
N MET A 103 -0.72 10.13 11.25
CA MET A 103 -0.93 11.58 11.30
C MET A 103 0.29 12.31 10.74
N VAL A 104 0.06 13.21 9.79
CA VAL A 104 1.10 13.97 9.09
C VAL A 104 0.85 15.48 9.14
N VAL A 105 1.87 16.25 8.82
CA VAL A 105 1.81 17.73 8.73
C VAL A 105 2.59 18.23 7.52
N TRP A 106 2.12 19.30 6.91
CA TRP A 106 2.88 20.03 5.89
C TRP A 106 3.93 20.91 6.57
N LYS A 107 5.22 20.66 6.29
CA LYS A 107 6.34 21.42 6.86
C LYS A 107 7.47 21.52 5.84
N GLY A 108 7.90 22.75 5.53
CA GLY A 108 9.04 22.99 4.65
C GLY A 108 8.86 22.40 3.24
N GLY A 109 7.65 22.48 2.69
CA GLY A 109 7.33 21.96 1.35
C GLY A 109 7.14 20.45 1.27
N LYS A 110 7.13 19.75 2.41
CA LYS A 110 7.02 18.28 2.49
C LYS A 110 5.90 17.87 3.43
N ILE A 111 5.34 16.69 3.20
CA ILE A 111 4.39 16.02 4.10
C ILE A 111 5.19 15.07 4.99
N VAL A 112 5.25 15.37 6.30
CA VAL A 112 6.08 14.61 7.26
C VAL A 112 5.22 14.02 8.39
N PRO A 113 5.55 12.83 8.91
CA PRO A 113 4.84 12.24 10.04
C PRO A 113 5.06 13.04 11.33
N ILE A 114 4.01 13.18 12.14
CA ILE A 114 4.07 13.87 13.44
C ILE A 114 4.73 12.98 14.50
N SER A 115 4.47 11.67 14.42
CA SER A 115 5.15 10.62 15.15
C SER A 115 5.47 9.49 14.19
N MET A 116 6.65 8.88 14.35
CA MET A 116 6.96 7.63 13.67
C MET A 116 6.23 6.49 14.39
N LYS A 117 5.54 5.63 13.63
CA LYS A 117 5.14 4.30 14.12
C LYS A 117 6.36 3.38 14.18
#